data_AF-A0A8C9J2X9-F1
#
_entry.id   AF-A0A8C9J2X9-F1
#
_cell.length_a   1.000
_cell.length_b   1.000
_cell.length_c   1.000
_cell.angle_alpha   90.00
_cell.angle_beta   90.00
_cell.angle_gamma   90.00
#
_symmetry.space_group_name_H-M   'P 1'
#
loop_
_entity.id
_entity.type
_entity.pdbx_description
1 polymer ?
#
loop_
_entity_poly.entity_id
_entity_poly.type
_entity_poly.pdbx_seq_one_letter_code
_entity_poly.pdbx_strand_id
1 'polypeptide(L)'
;LVWGAVDVCSCISAGLPKTEANWQDVISDLKIIDKLIQSLHIDATLYTESDVHPNCKVTAMKCFLLELHVISLESKNETIHQTVENIIILANNGLSSNRNITETGCKECEELEEKNIKEFLQSFVHIVQMFINS
;
A
#
# COMPACT_ATOMS: atom_id res chain seq x y z
N LEU A 1 -55.76 13.48 1.52
CA LEU A 1 -54.73 14.44 1.03
C LEU A 1 -53.63 14.45 2.10
N VAL A 2 -52.60 13.59 2.04
CA VAL A 2 -51.37 13.74 1.23
C VAL A 2 -50.69 15.06 1.61
N TRP A 3 -49.49 15.20 2.20
CA TRP A 3 -48.31 14.38 2.52
C TRP A 3 -47.68 14.99 3.81
N GLY A 4 -46.96 14.31 4.70
CA GLY A 4 -45.64 13.71 4.46
C GLY A 4 -44.53 14.77 4.59
N ALA A 5 -43.93 14.89 5.77
CA ALA A 5 -42.60 15.49 5.98
C ALA A 5 -42.03 14.97 7.31
N VAL A 6 -41.44 13.78 7.26
CA VAL A 6 -40.51 13.32 8.30
C VAL A 6 -39.17 13.91 7.89
N ASP A 7 -38.80 15.03 8.51
CA ASP A 7 -37.46 15.62 8.40
C ASP A 7 -36.46 14.74 9.16
N VAL A 8 -36.10 13.60 8.56
CA VAL A 8 -34.87 12.89 8.90
C VAL A 8 -33.77 13.51 8.04
N CYS A 9 -33.35 14.71 8.43
CA CYS A 9 -32.05 15.25 8.04
C CYS A 9 -31.06 14.94 9.18
N SER A 10 -30.86 13.64 9.43
CA SER A 10 -29.76 13.19 10.27
C SER A 10 -28.53 13.15 9.37
N CYS A 11 -27.88 14.30 9.22
CA CYS A 11 -26.51 14.37 8.77
C CYS A 11 -25.65 13.75 9.88
N ILE A 12 -25.64 12.42 10.00
CA ILE A 12 -24.52 11.75 10.63
C ILE A 12 -23.39 11.96 9.64
N SER A 13 -22.69 13.09 9.82
CA SER A 13 -21.29 13.18 9.49
C SER A 13 -20.63 12.07 10.31
N ALA A 14 -20.65 10.86 9.77
CA ALA A 14 -19.71 9.83 10.13
C ALA A 14 -18.38 10.46 9.72
N GLY A 15 -17.81 11.25 10.63
CA GLY A 15 -16.39 11.49 10.63
C GLY A 15 -15.83 10.09 10.64
N LEU A 16 -15.37 9.63 9.47
CA LEU A 16 -14.53 8.46 9.37
C LEU A 16 -13.55 8.61 10.53
N PRO A 17 -13.55 7.68 11.51
CA PRO A 17 -12.51 7.72 12.51
C PRO A 17 -11.22 7.81 11.71
N LYS A 18 -10.37 8.77 12.06
CA LYS A 18 -9.01 8.79 11.55
C LYS A 18 -8.38 7.51 12.06
N THR A 19 -8.61 6.40 11.36
CA THR A 19 -7.97 5.13 11.61
C THR A 19 -6.53 5.40 11.27
N GLU A 20 -5.75 5.62 12.33
CA GLU A 20 -4.31 5.56 12.29
C GLU A 20 -3.93 4.31 11.48
N ALA A 21 -3.07 4.50 10.47
CA ALA A 21 -2.77 3.43 9.55
C ALA A 21 -2.16 2.26 10.30
N ASN A 22 -2.86 1.13 10.25
CA ASN A 22 -2.38 -0.08 10.88
C ASN A 22 -1.42 -0.77 9.91
N TRP A 23 -0.13 -0.41 10.00
CA TRP A 23 0.92 -1.04 9.20
C TRP A 23 1.01 -2.57 9.41
N GLN A 24 0.45 -3.11 10.49
CA GLN A 24 0.32 -4.56 10.67
C GLN A 24 -0.69 -5.17 9.69
N ASP A 25 -1.77 -4.45 9.36
CA ASP A 25 -2.76 -4.90 8.37
C ASP A 25 -2.11 -4.95 6.97
N VAL A 26 -1.24 -3.98 6.65
CA VAL A 26 -0.43 -4.02 5.42
C VAL A 26 0.44 -5.27 5.36
N ILE A 27 1.12 -5.65 6.45
CA ILE A 27 1.92 -6.90 6.49
C ILE A 27 1.02 -8.14 6.30
N SER A 28 -0.17 -8.14 6.90
CA SER A 28 -1.13 -9.24 6.74
C SER A 28 -1.57 -9.40 5.28
N ASP A 29 -1.90 -8.29 4.63
CA ASP A 29 -2.32 -8.25 3.23
C ASP A 29 -1.19 -8.68 2.28
N LEU A 30 0.05 -8.25 2.52
CA LEU A 30 1.22 -8.70 1.75
C LEU A 30 1.40 -10.23 1.83
N LYS A 31 1.14 -10.85 2.98
CA LYS A 31 1.19 -12.32 3.13
C LYS A 31 0.06 -13.02 2.39
N ILE A 32 -1.12 -12.41 2.31
CA ILE A 32 -2.23 -12.93 1.50
C ILE A 32 -1.82 -12.93 0.03
N ILE A 33 -1.23 -11.83 -0.46
CA ILE A 33 -0.72 -11.75 -1.84
C ILE A 33 0.34 -12.83 -2.07
N ASP A 34 1.37 -12.94 -1.22
CA ASP A 34 2.45 -13.95 -1.34
C ASP A 34 1.89 -15.38 -1.46
N LYS A 35 0.86 -15.71 -0.67
CA LYS A 35 0.21 -17.03 -0.72
C LYS A 35 -0.54 -17.25 -2.03
N LEU A 36 -1.26 -16.25 -2.53
CA LEU A 36 -2.08 -16.38 -3.74
C LEU A 36 -1.21 -16.44 -5.00
N ILE A 37 -0.17 -15.61 -5.09
CA ILE A 37 0.71 -15.58 -6.26
C ILE A 37 1.50 -16.88 -6.46
N GLN A 38 1.73 -17.69 -5.42
CA GLN A 38 2.43 -18.97 -5.56
C GLN A 38 1.68 -19.96 -6.47
N SER A 39 0.37 -19.78 -6.62
CA SER A 39 -0.48 -20.55 -7.54
C SER A 39 -0.63 -19.91 -8.92
N LEU A 40 -0.08 -18.71 -9.11
CA LEU A 40 -0.13 -17.94 -10.35
C LEU A 40 1.26 -17.92 -11.00
N HIS A 41 1.30 -17.94 -12.32
CA HIS A 41 2.55 -17.76 -13.07
C HIS A 41 2.64 -16.30 -13.49
N ILE A 42 3.22 -15.48 -12.61
CA ILE A 42 3.56 -14.07 -12.89
C ILE A 42 5.08 -13.99 -12.92
N ASP A 43 5.63 -13.60 -14.06
CA ASP A 43 7.07 -13.55 -14.35
C ASP A 43 7.63 -12.12 -14.39
N ALA A 44 6.85 -11.13 -13.93
CA ALA A 44 7.32 -9.76 -13.78
C ALA A 44 8.52 -9.64 -12.83
N THR A 45 9.39 -8.73 -13.21
CA THR A 45 10.44 -8.16 -12.37
C THR A 45 10.01 -6.74 -11.98
N LEU A 46 10.20 -6.39 -10.72
CA LEU A 46 9.65 -5.18 -10.10
C LEU A 46 10.75 -4.36 -9.46
N TYR A 47 10.67 -3.03 -9.60
CA TYR A 47 11.63 -2.13 -8.98
C TYR A 47 11.61 -2.26 -7.46
N THR A 48 12.73 -2.66 -6.86
CA THR A 48 12.80 -3.08 -5.46
C THR A 48 13.97 -2.41 -4.74
N GLU A 49 13.67 -1.53 -3.78
CA GLU A 49 14.69 -1.00 -2.87
C GLU A 49 14.93 -2.00 -1.73
N SER A 50 16.14 -2.58 -1.68
CA SER A 50 16.51 -3.59 -0.69
C SER A 50 17.26 -3.03 0.50
N ASP A 51 17.89 -1.86 0.36
CA ASP A 51 18.66 -1.18 1.41
C ASP A 51 18.13 0.24 1.58
N VAL A 52 16.91 0.33 2.12
CA VAL A 52 16.18 1.59 2.25
C VAL A 52 16.88 2.50 3.26
N HIS A 53 17.46 3.58 2.76
CA HIS A 53 17.99 4.62 3.64
C HIS A 53 16.85 5.32 4.40
N PRO A 54 16.94 5.57 5.72
CA PRO A 54 15.85 6.14 6.51
C PRO A 54 15.32 7.49 6.01
N ASN A 55 16.18 8.31 5.40
CA ASN A 55 15.80 9.60 4.80
C ASN A 55 15.06 9.48 3.45
N CYS A 56 14.91 8.28 2.92
CA CYS A 56 14.24 7.99 1.65
C CYS A 56 13.10 6.98 1.79
N LYS A 57 12.67 6.69 3.04
CA LYS A 57 11.69 5.64 3.31
C LYS A 57 10.31 5.97 2.75
N VAL A 58 9.93 7.24 2.66
CA VAL A 58 8.63 7.66 2.08
C VAL A 58 8.65 7.51 0.57
N THR A 59 9.76 7.90 -0.08
CA THR A 59 9.98 7.75 -1.53
C THR A 59 10.02 6.28 -1.92
N ALA A 60 10.81 5.47 -1.22
CA ALA A 60 10.87 4.03 -1.45
C ALA A 60 9.50 3.35 -1.25
N MET A 61 8.75 3.72 -0.21
CA MET A 61 7.39 3.20 0.01
C MET A 61 6.44 3.51 -1.16
N LYS A 62 6.53 4.71 -1.74
CA LYS A 62 5.75 5.06 -2.94
C LYS A 62 6.12 4.19 -4.13
N CYS A 63 7.40 3.90 -4.34
CA CYS A 63 7.84 2.96 -5.38
C CYS A 63 7.24 1.56 -5.17
N PHE A 64 7.30 1.04 -3.94
CA PHE A 64 6.66 -0.25 -3.61
C PHE A 64 5.15 -0.25 -3.91
N LEU A 65 4.42 0.83 -3.61
CA LEU A 65 2.99 0.91 -3.92
C LEU A 65 2.71 0.98 -5.42
N LEU A 66 3.55 1.67 -6.19
CA LEU A 66 3.44 1.72 -7.65
C LEU A 66 3.66 0.34 -8.27
N GLU A 67 4.73 -0.35 -7.88
CA GLU A 67 5.05 -1.69 -8.39
C GLU A 67 4.02 -2.75 -7.95
N LEU A 68 3.38 -2.57 -6.80
CA LEU A 68 2.30 -3.45 -6.36
C LEU A 68 1.09 -3.42 -7.31
N HIS A 69 0.86 -2.33 -8.04
CA HIS A 69 -0.17 -2.28 -9.09
C HIS A 69 0.14 -3.21 -10.26
N VAL A 70 1.41 -3.43 -10.58
CA VAL A 70 1.82 -4.39 -11.63
C VAL A 70 1.36 -5.80 -11.24
N ILE A 71 1.58 -6.20 -9.99
CA ILE A 71 1.07 -7.49 -9.46
C ILE A 71 -0.46 -7.58 -9.57
N SER A 72 -1.18 -6.52 -9.20
CA SER A 72 -2.64 -6.44 -9.32
C SER A 72 -3.10 -6.68 -10.77
N LEU A 73 -2.50 -5.97 -11.71
CA LEU A 73 -2.84 -6.02 -13.13
C LEU A 73 -2.53 -7.39 -13.76
N GLU A 74 -1.34 -7.92 -13.50
CA GLU A 74 -0.87 -9.16 -14.13
C GLU A 74 -1.50 -10.41 -13.52
N SER A 75 -1.83 -10.39 -12.23
CA SER A 75 -2.46 -11.53 -11.56
C SER A 75 -3.81 -11.92 -12.14
N LYS A 76 -4.54 -10.96 -12.72
CA LYS A 76 -5.94 -11.11 -13.18
C LYS A 76 -6.83 -11.77 -12.13
N ASN A 77 -6.56 -11.49 -10.85
CA ASN A 77 -7.23 -12.11 -9.71
C ASN A 77 -7.94 -11.03 -8.88
N GLU A 78 -9.26 -11.17 -8.74
CA GLU A 78 -10.10 -10.18 -8.04
C GLU A 78 -9.72 -10.03 -6.56
N THR A 79 -9.36 -11.12 -5.89
CA THR A 79 -8.93 -11.08 -4.49
C THR A 79 -7.62 -10.32 -4.35
N ILE A 80 -6.63 -10.59 -5.21
CA ILE A 80 -5.37 -9.82 -5.23
C ILE A 80 -5.65 -8.35 -5.51
N HIS A 81 -6.51 -8.04 -6.47
CA HIS A 81 -6.88 -6.66 -6.79
C HIS A 81 -7.45 -5.92 -5.58
N GLN A 82 -8.43 -6.51 -4.89
CA GLN A 82 -9.02 -5.94 -3.68
C GLN A 82 -8.01 -5.80 -2.53
N THR A 83 -7.12 -6.78 -2.35
CA THR A 83 -6.06 -6.72 -1.34
C THR A 83 -5.05 -5.61 -1.63
N VAL A 84 -4.67 -5.42 -2.90
CA VAL A 84 -3.77 -4.32 -3.31
C VAL A 84 -4.42 -2.95 -3.06
N GLU A 85 -5.69 -2.77 -3.43
CA GLU A 85 -6.42 -1.53 -3.15
C GLU A 85 -6.48 -1.23 -1.64
N ASN A 86 -6.69 -2.26 -0.80
CA ASN A 86 -6.69 -2.11 0.65
C ASN A 86 -5.31 -1.65 1.17
N ILE A 87 -4.23 -2.27 0.70
CA ILE A 87 -2.85 -1.87 1.04
C ILE A 87 -2.62 -0.40 0.68
N ILE A 88 -3.01 0.03 -0.52
CA ILE A 88 -2.81 1.39 -1.00
C ILE A 88 -3.57 2.40 -0.12
N ILE A 89 -4.82 2.11 0.24
CA ILE A 89 -5.61 2.96 1.13
C ILE A 89 -4.95 3.08 2.50
N LEU A 90 -4.55 1.95 3.09
CA LEU A 90 -3.90 1.92 4.41
C LEU A 90 -2.56 2.68 4.38
N ALA A 91 -1.71 2.41 3.39
CA ALA A 91 -0.41 3.05 3.26
C ALA A 91 -0.54 4.56 3.01
N ASN A 92 -1.45 5.00 2.13
CA ASN A 92 -1.68 6.42 1.89
C ASN A 92 -2.17 7.15 3.14
N ASN A 93 -3.08 6.54 3.91
CA ASN A 93 -3.51 7.09 5.20
C ASN A 93 -2.30 7.22 6.16
N GLY A 94 -1.41 6.23 6.19
CA GLY A 94 -0.22 6.21 7.04
C GLY A 94 0.87 7.17 6.63
N LEU A 95 1.01 7.43 5.33
CA LEU A 95 1.93 8.43 4.80
C LEU A 95 1.38 9.85 4.96
N SER A 96 0.06 10.02 5.00
CA SER A 96 -0.59 11.33 5.07
C SER A 96 -0.32 12.10 6.38
N SER A 97 0.08 11.40 7.45
CA SER A 97 0.56 11.99 8.71
C SER A 97 1.96 12.61 8.59
N ASN A 98 2.75 12.19 7.60
CA ASN A 98 4.11 12.66 7.31
C ASN A 98 4.15 13.76 6.23
N ARG A 99 3.05 14.50 6.04
CA ARG A 99 2.80 15.40 4.90
C ARG A 99 3.83 16.52 4.67
N ASN A 100 4.73 16.77 5.62
CA ASN A 100 5.73 17.84 5.57
C ASN A 100 7.18 17.34 5.42
N ILE A 101 7.41 16.04 5.21
CA ILE A 101 8.76 15.50 4.99
C ILE A 101 9.07 15.61 3.50
N THR A 102 9.94 16.55 3.13
CA THR A 102 10.56 16.59 1.80
C THR A 102 11.85 15.78 1.86
N GLU A 103 11.85 14.61 1.25
CA GLU A 103 13.06 13.81 1.06
C GLU A 103 13.81 14.35 -0.17
N THR A 104 15.14 14.45 -0.09
CA THR A 104 16.00 14.94 -1.18
C THR A 104 17.16 13.99 -1.42
N GLY A 105 17.59 13.85 -2.68
CA GLY A 105 18.68 12.95 -3.06
C GLY A 105 18.32 11.47 -3.01
N CYS A 106 17.03 11.13 -3.01
CA CYS A 106 16.55 9.75 -3.14
C CYS A 106 16.52 9.35 -4.62
N LYS A 107 16.72 8.06 -4.88
CA LYS A 107 16.60 7.49 -6.24
C LYS A 107 15.15 7.55 -6.72
N GLU A 108 14.97 7.74 -8.02
CA GLU A 108 13.70 7.46 -8.69
C GLU A 108 13.45 5.93 -8.74
N CYS A 109 12.19 5.52 -8.91
CA CYS A 109 11.81 4.11 -8.85
C CYS A 109 12.52 3.29 -9.94
N GLU A 110 12.65 3.85 -11.14
CA GLU A 110 13.27 3.21 -12.30
C GLU A 110 14.80 3.09 -12.19
N GLU A 111 15.41 3.72 -11.18
CA GLU A 111 16.85 3.55 -10.86
C GLU A 111 17.10 2.39 -9.89
N LEU A 112 16.04 1.76 -9.37
CA LEU A 112 16.13 0.63 -8.45
C LEU A 112 16.43 -0.67 -9.21
N GLU A 113 16.97 -1.65 -8.49
CA GLU A 113 17.16 -2.99 -9.03
C GLU A 113 15.80 -3.66 -9.23
N GLU A 114 15.60 -4.27 -10.40
CA GLU A 114 14.42 -5.10 -10.65
C GLU A 114 14.60 -6.50 -10.03
N LYS A 115 13.62 -6.96 -9.25
CA LYS A 115 13.64 -8.28 -8.61
C LYS A 115 12.38 -9.07 -8.88
N ASN A 116 12.46 -10.38 -8.70
CA ASN A 116 11.25 -11.21 -8.79
C ASN A 116 10.27 -10.87 -7.65
N ILE A 117 9.02 -11.25 -7.84
CA ILE A 117 7.92 -10.92 -6.92
C ILE A 117 8.19 -11.37 -5.49
N LYS A 118 8.84 -12.52 -5.30
CA LYS A 118 9.13 -13.02 -3.95
C LYS A 118 10.10 -12.11 -3.20
N GLU A 119 11.18 -11.70 -3.86
CA GLU A 119 12.16 -10.77 -3.29
C GLU A 119 11.57 -9.36 -3.11
N PHE A 120 10.72 -8.93 -4.04
CA PHE A 120 9.95 -7.68 -3.93
C PHE A 120 9.07 -7.68 -2.67
N LEU A 121 8.22 -8.70 -2.47
CA LEU A 121 7.32 -8.78 -1.31
C LEU A 121 8.09 -8.88 0.02
N GLN A 122 9.22 -9.59 0.04
CA GLN A 122 10.10 -9.64 1.21
C GLN A 122 10.64 -8.25 1.57
N SER A 123 11.13 -7.52 0.57
CA SER A 123 11.64 -6.16 0.77
C SER A 123 10.53 -5.18 1.14
N PHE A 124 9.33 -5.37 0.61
CA PHE A 124 8.15 -4.60 0.98
C PHE A 124 7.80 -4.80 2.46
N VAL A 125 7.82 -6.03 2.97
CA VAL A 125 7.62 -6.28 4.41
C VAL A 125 8.69 -5.56 5.25
N HIS A 126 9.96 -5.57 4.82
CA HIS A 126 11.04 -4.87 5.53
C HIS A 126 10.81 -3.36 5.62
N ILE A 127 10.43 -2.70 4.53
CA ILE A 127 10.17 -1.26 4.57
C ILE A 127 8.94 -0.94 5.43
N VAL A 128 7.87 -1.76 5.40
CA VAL A 128 6.70 -1.57 6.28
C VAL A 128 7.09 -1.67 7.75
N GLN A 129 8.01 -2.57 8.11
CA GLN A 129 8.55 -2.66 9.48
C GLN A 129 9.30 -1.39 9.91
N MET A 130 9.95 -0.68 8.99
CA MET A 130 10.56 0.63 9.31
C MET A 130 9.52 1.66 9.76
N PHE A 131 8.29 1.61 9.21
CA PHE A 131 7.19 2.51 9.61
C PHE A 131 6.54 2.11 10.94
N ILE A 132 6.56 0.83 11.30
CA ILE A 132 6.06 0.34 12.60
C ILE A 132 6.99 0.74 13.74
N ASN A 133 8.31 0.69 13.52
CA ASN A 133 9.33 0.94 14.54
C ASN A 133 9.80 2.40 14.61
N SER A 134 9.16 3.31 13.85
CA SER A 134 9.49 4.75 13.81
C SER A 134 8.84 5.56 14.92
#